data_AF-A0A7Y7J0C0-F1
#
_entry.id   AF-A0A7Y7J0C0-F1
#
_cell.length_a   1.000
_cell.length_b   1.000
_cell.length_c   1.000
_cell.angle_alpha   90.00
_cell.angle_beta   90.00
_cell.angle_gamma   90.00
#
_symmetry.space_group_name_H-M   'P 1'
#
loop_
_entity.id
_entity.type
_entity.pdbx_description
1 polymer ?
#
loop_
_entity_poly.entity_id
_entity_poly.type
_entity_poly.pdbx_seq_one_letter_code
_entity_poly.pdbx_strand_id
1 'polypeptide(L)'
;MGLVRLSLFCAVAALAACATAPGSRYSRYYARNGAYRAPGPPQDPWGPYITEAATRFAVPQEWVRAVIQQESGGHEYLDGQPITSSAGAMGLMQLMPQTYADMQDQNGLGPDPYEPHDNILAGTAYIRQMYDRYGAPGFLAAYNAGPQRLDDYLQTGRQLPNETVNYLASVTPNLGSSVALSGPLAAYGADTQLVSATPTPLPVAMAAATQP
;
A
#
# COMPACT_ATOMS: atom_id res chain seq x y z
N MET A 1 30.32 64.32 -34.23
CA MET A 1 28.85 64.16 -34.18
C MET A 1 28.58 62.69 -34.46
N GLY A 2 28.06 61.98 -33.46
CA GLY A 2 28.14 60.52 -33.38
C GLY A 2 26.93 59.77 -33.94
N LEU A 3 27.20 58.48 -34.18
CA LEU A 3 26.35 57.29 -34.05
C LEU A 3 25.07 57.20 -34.88
N VAL A 4 25.00 56.20 -35.78
CA VAL A 4 24.00 55.11 -35.67
C VAL A 4 24.62 53.82 -36.22
N ARG A 5 24.82 52.83 -35.34
CA ARG A 5 25.09 51.43 -35.72
C ARG A 5 23.73 50.76 -35.97
N LEU A 6 23.51 50.22 -37.17
CA LEU A 6 22.31 49.48 -37.52
C LEU A 6 22.48 48.01 -37.06
N SER A 7 21.95 47.70 -35.88
CA SER A 7 21.81 46.34 -35.39
C SER A 7 20.48 45.78 -35.88
N LEU A 8 20.50 44.87 -36.86
CA LEU A 8 19.30 44.12 -37.25
C LEU A 8 19.18 42.88 -36.36
N PHE A 9 18.15 42.91 -35.52
CA PHE A 9 17.79 41.85 -34.58
C PHE A 9 17.39 40.56 -35.30
N CYS A 10 18.01 39.46 -34.90
CA CYS A 10 17.58 38.10 -35.20
C CYS A 10 16.33 37.80 -34.34
N ALA A 11 15.15 37.76 -34.95
CA ALA A 11 13.93 37.33 -34.26
C ALA A 11 13.86 35.80 -34.25
N VAL A 12 14.35 35.18 -33.17
CA VAL A 12 14.09 33.76 -32.88
C VAL A 12 12.67 33.67 -32.32
N ALA A 13 11.73 33.18 -33.13
CA ALA A 13 10.41 32.79 -32.66
C ALA A 13 10.55 31.53 -31.78
N ALA A 14 10.55 31.72 -30.46
CA ALA A 14 10.46 30.62 -29.52
C ALA A 14 9.03 30.05 -29.54
N LEU A 15 8.85 28.93 -30.23
CA LEU A 15 7.69 28.07 -30.05
C LEU A 15 7.71 27.54 -28.62
N ALA A 16 6.93 28.17 -27.72
CA ALA A 16 6.60 27.60 -26.44
C ALA A 16 5.64 26.41 -26.66
N ALA A 17 6.20 25.25 -26.98
CA ALA A 17 5.49 23.98 -26.89
C ALA A 17 5.30 23.69 -25.39
N CYS A 18 4.14 24.04 -24.85
CA CYS A 18 3.69 23.50 -23.57
C CYS A 18 3.63 21.98 -23.73
N ALA A 19 4.65 21.29 -23.22
CA ALA A 19 4.62 19.85 -23.06
C ALA A 19 3.55 19.52 -22.00
N THR A 20 2.30 19.38 -22.43
CA THR A 20 1.31 18.65 -21.65
C THR A 20 1.80 17.22 -21.58
N ALA A 21 2.46 16.89 -20.47
CA ALA A 21 2.71 15.51 -20.11
C ALA A 21 1.40 14.74 -20.29
N PRO A 22 1.39 13.58 -20.96
CA PRO A 22 0.17 12.80 -21.09
C PRO A 22 -0.29 12.48 -19.67
N GLY A 23 -1.38 13.12 -19.23
CA GLY A 23 -1.97 12.85 -17.94
C GLY A 23 -2.18 11.34 -17.85
N SER A 24 -1.61 10.74 -16.79
CA SER A 24 -1.81 9.33 -16.48
C SER A 24 -3.28 8.98 -16.69
N ARG A 25 -3.58 7.78 -17.19
CA ARG A 25 -4.99 7.32 -17.33
C ARG A 25 -5.76 7.52 -16.01
N TYR A 26 -5.04 7.46 -14.89
CA TYR A 26 -5.45 7.89 -13.55
C TYR A 26 -6.11 9.27 -13.52
N SER A 27 -5.43 10.32 -14.01
CA SER A 27 -5.89 11.72 -14.00
C SER A 27 -7.19 11.96 -14.78
N ARG A 28 -7.43 11.20 -15.86
CA ARG A 28 -8.63 11.35 -16.72
C ARG A 28 -9.90 10.73 -16.13
N TYR A 29 -9.79 9.69 -15.29
CA TYR A 29 -10.95 9.06 -14.65
C TYR A 29 -11.50 9.92 -13.51
N TYR A 30 -10.63 10.42 -12.62
CA TYR A 30 -11.05 11.27 -11.49
C TYR A 30 -11.61 12.64 -11.92
N ALA A 31 -11.04 13.26 -12.95
CA ALA A 31 -11.46 14.58 -13.43
C ALA A 31 -12.88 14.60 -14.05
N ARG A 32 -13.42 13.45 -14.49
CA ARG A 32 -14.68 13.38 -15.24
C ARG A 32 -15.90 13.05 -14.39
N ASN A 33 -15.72 12.35 -13.25
CA ASN A 33 -16.83 11.70 -12.55
C ASN A 33 -17.13 12.26 -11.14
N GLY A 34 -16.43 13.30 -10.67
CA GLY A 34 -16.56 13.75 -9.28
C GLY A 34 -16.10 12.69 -8.27
N ALA A 35 -15.26 11.75 -8.72
CA ALA A 35 -14.72 10.67 -7.92
C ALA A 35 -13.81 11.20 -6.82
N TYR A 36 -13.68 10.42 -5.74
CA TYR A 36 -12.85 10.73 -4.58
C TYR A 36 -11.51 11.33 -5.00
N ARG A 37 -11.17 12.50 -4.46
CA ARG A 37 -9.88 13.12 -4.75
C ARG A 37 -8.86 12.56 -3.78
N ALA A 38 -8.05 11.63 -4.26
CA ALA A 38 -6.91 11.12 -3.49
C ALA A 38 -6.09 12.29 -2.90
N PRO A 39 -5.67 12.20 -1.63
CA PRO A 39 -5.11 13.33 -0.89
C PRO A 39 -3.70 13.72 -1.35
N GLY A 40 -2.99 12.83 -2.04
CA GLY A 40 -1.61 13.02 -2.49
C GLY A 40 -1.46 13.45 -3.95
N PRO A 41 -0.21 13.67 -4.41
CA PRO A 41 0.08 13.98 -5.80
C PRO A 41 -0.14 12.76 -6.71
N PRO A 42 -0.26 12.92 -8.05
CA PRO A 42 -0.58 11.81 -8.97
C PRO A 42 0.39 10.62 -8.93
N GLN A 43 1.66 10.84 -8.58
CA GLN A 43 2.67 9.79 -8.43
C GLN A 43 2.61 9.06 -7.08
N ASP A 44 1.91 9.63 -6.09
CA ASP A 44 1.71 9.05 -4.76
C ASP A 44 0.33 9.46 -4.21
N PRO A 45 -0.76 9.01 -4.85
CA PRO A 45 -2.10 9.51 -4.55
C PRO A 45 -2.54 9.22 -3.11
N TRP A 46 -2.10 8.09 -2.57
CA TRP A 46 -2.46 7.60 -1.23
C TRP A 46 -1.44 7.96 -0.14
N GLY A 47 -0.33 8.61 -0.51
CA GLY A 47 0.80 8.90 0.37
C GLY A 47 0.44 9.49 1.73
N PRO A 48 -0.45 10.50 1.82
CA PRO A 48 -0.91 11.03 3.10
C PRO A 48 -1.57 9.99 4.01
N TYR A 49 -2.49 9.17 3.51
CA TYR A 49 -3.15 8.12 4.30
C TYR A 49 -2.21 6.97 4.66
N ILE A 50 -1.31 6.60 3.73
CA ILE A 50 -0.26 5.63 4.00
C ILE A 50 0.66 6.12 5.13
N THR A 51 1.04 7.40 5.11
CA THR A 51 1.90 8.00 6.14
C THR A 51 1.20 8.00 7.49
N GLU A 52 -0.07 8.40 7.54
CA GLU A 52 -0.88 8.37 8.75
C GLU A 52 -0.99 6.95 9.31
N ALA A 53 -1.43 5.99 8.50
CA ALA A 53 -1.62 4.61 8.94
C ALA A 53 -0.30 3.97 9.40
N ALA A 54 0.78 4.13 8.63
CA ALA A 54 2.11 3.64 8.97
C ALA A 54 2.59 4.20 10.33
N THR A 55 2.38 5.50 10.56
CA THR A 55 2.73 6.15 11.82
C THR A 55 1.89 5.61 12.97
N ARG A 56 0.56 5.54 12.77
CA ARG A 56 -0.40 5.11 13.78
C ARG A 56 -0.15 3.67 14.26
N PHE A 57 0.23 2.77 13.35
CA PHE A 57 0.39 1.34 13.66
C PHE A 57 1.84 0.88 13.74
N ALA A 58 2.80 1.81 13.61
CA ALA A 58 4.23 1.53 13.59
C ALA A 58 4.60 0.43 12.57
N VAL A 59 4.03 0.53 11.37
CA VAL A 59 4.28 -0.35 10.22
C VAL A 59 5.10 0.43 9.19
N PRO A 60 6.16 -0.15 8.58
CA PRO A 60 6.91 0.53 7.54
C PRO A 60 6.02 0.92 6.33
N GLN A 61 6.14 2.15 5.84
CA GLN A 61 5.31 2.65 4.73
C GLN A 61 5.48 1.80 3.46
N GLU A 62 6.69 1.28 3.24
CA GLU A 62 7.01 0.39 2.13
C GLU A 62 6.14 -0.88 2.13
N TRP A 63 5.75 -1.40 3.30
CA TRP A 63 4.88 -2.58 3.40
C TRP A 63 3.46 -2.26 2.98
N VAL A 64 2.93 -1.13 3.49
CA VAL A 64 1.58 -0.68 3.13
C VAL A 64 1.47 -0.46 1.62
N ARG A 65 2.50 0.17 1.02
CA ARG A 65 2.60 0.37 -0.42
C ARG A 65 2.68 -0.94 -1.19
N ALA A 66 3.51 -1.88 -0.74
CA ALA A 66 3.66 -3.19 -1.39
C ALA A 66 2.34 -3.98 -1.36
N VAL A 67 1.62 -3.97 -0.25
CA VAL A 67 0.31 -4.61 -0.13
C VAL A 67 -0.73 -3.91 -1.03
N ILE A 68 -0.90 -2.59 -0.97
CA ILE A 68 -1.84 -1.86 -1.86
C ILE A 68 -1.55 -2.16 -3.33
N GLN A 69 -0.27 -2.17 -3.73
CA GLN A 69 0.13 -2.45 -5.09
C GLN A 69 -0.24 -3.86 -5.54
N GLN A 70 -0.12 -4.85 -4.65
CA GLN A 70 -0.48 -6.23 -4.95
C GLN A 70 -1.99 -6.46 -4.95
N GLU A 71 -2.72 -5.81 -4.04
CA GLU A 71 -4.16 -6.04 -3.83
C GLU A 71 -5.02 -5.35 -4.89
N SER A 72 -4.81 -4.05 -5.12
CA SER A 72 -5.65 -3.25 -6.03
C SER A 72 -4.85 -2.53 -7.12
N GLY A 73 -3.53 -2.53 -7.01
CA GLY A 73 -2.67 -1.65 -7.81
C GLY A 73 -2.92 -0.16 -7.53
N GLY A 74 -3.53 0.17 -6.38
CA GLY A 74 -3.91 1.54 -6.03
C GLY A 74 -5.18 2.05 -6.71
N HIS A 75 -5.99 1.17 -7.31
CA HIS A 75 -7.26 1.51 -7.94
C HIS A 75 -8.42 1.33 -6.97
N GLU A 76 -9.23 2.37 -6.79
CA GLU A 76 -10.48 2.28 -6.04
C GLU A 76 -11.61 1.64 -6.86
N TYR A 77 -11.54 1.76 -8.19
CA TYR A 77 -12.61 1.33 -9.10
C TYR A 77 -12.09 0.45 -10.23
N LEU A 78 -12.89 -0.55 -10.59
CA LEU A 78 -12.74 -1.35 -11.80
C LEU A 78 -14.07 -1.31 -12.56
N ASP A 79 -14.03 -0.96 -13.85
CA ASP A 79 -15.21 -0.86 -14.71
C ASP A 79 -16.34 0.04 -14.16
N GLY A 80 -15.98 1.07 -13.40
CA GLY A 80 -16.93 2.02 -12.81
C GLY A 80 -17.57 1.56 -11.50
N GLN A 81 -17.16 0.42 -10.95
CA GLN A 81 -17.59 -0.10 -9.66
C GLN A 81 -16.44 -0.07 -8.66
N PRO A 82 -16.70 0.10 -7.35
CA PRO A 82 -15.68 -0.08 -6.33
C PRO A 82 -15.00 -1.45 -6.47
N ILE A 83 -13.69 -1.51 -6.22
CA ILE A 83 -12.92 -2.75 -6.41
C ILE A 83 -13.32 -3.78 -5.35
N THR A 84 -13.90 -4.88 -5.82
CA THR A 84 -14.30 -6.01 -4.99
C THR A 84 -13.86 -7.31 -5.66
N SER A 85 -13.12 -8.17 -4.95
CA SER A 85 -12.73 -9.47 -5.48
C SER A 85 -13.94 -10.41 -5.61
N SER A 86 -13.78 -11.51 -6.36
CA SER A 86 -14.81 -12.55 -6.45
C SER A 86 -15.13 -13.21 -5.10
N ALA A 87 -14.19 -13.18 -4.15
CA ALA A 87 -14.38 -13.66 -2.78
C ALA A 87 -15.03 -12.60 -1.85
N GLY A 88 -15.21 -11.37 -2.33
CA GLY A 88 -15.79 -10.27 -1.57
C GLY A 88 -14.79 -9.40 -0.82
N ALA A 89 -13.49 -9.46 -1.15
CA ALA A 89 -12.48 -8.59 -0.57
C ALA A 89 -12.66 -7.15 -1.10
N MET A 90 -12.54 -6.13 -0.25
CA MET A 90 -13.03 -4.77 -0.53
C MET A 90 -11.93 -3.71 -0.49
N GLY A 91 -11.99 -2.79 -1.45
CA GLY A 91 -11.22 -1.54 -1.43
C GLY A 91 -9.72 -1.71 -1.74
N LEU A 92 -8.94 -0.66 -1.45
CA LEU A 92 -7.53 -0.54 -1.84
C LEU A 92 -6.62 -1.65 -1.29
N MET A 93 -6.90 -2.13 -0.09
CA MET A 93 -6.14 -3.17 0.61
C MET A 93 -6.87 -4.52 0.63
N GLN A 94 -7.96 -4.65 -0.14
CA GLN A 94 -8.73 -5.89 -0.33
C GLN A 94 -9.01 -6.64 0.97
N LEU A 95 -9.66 -5.97 1.92
CA LEU A 95 -10.05 -6.58 3.19
C LEU A 95 -11.31 -7.41 3.05
N MET A 96 -11.32 -8.61 3.63
CA MET A 96 -12.55 -9.39 3.77
C MET A 96 -13.52 -8.67 4.72
N PRO A 97 -14.85 -8.83 4.55
CA PRO A 97 -15.84 -8.11 5.35
C PRO A 97 -15.67 -8.27 6.86
N GLN A 98 -15.41 -9.49 7.33
CA GLN A 98 -15.19 -9.72 8.75
C GLN A 98 -13.91 -9.03 9.25
N THR A 99 -12.83 -9.09 8.47
CA THR A 99 -11.57 -8.43 8.82
C THR A 99 -11.73 -6.91 8.92
N TYR A 100 -12.45 -6.29 7.98
CA TYR A 100 -12.73 -4.86 8.07
C TYR A 100 -13.56 -4.53 9.31
N ALA A 101 -14.64 -5.28 9.58
CA ALA A 101 -15.47 -5.06 10.76
C ALA A 101 -14.67 -5.15 12.07
N ASP A 102 -13.80 -6.16 12.19
CA ASP A 102 -12.94 -6.31 13.37
C ASP A 102 -12.00 -5.10 13.53
N MET A 103 -11.39 -4.63 12.43
CA MET A 103 -10.50 -3.46 12.46
C MET A 103 -11.25 -2.17 12.69
N GLN A 104 -12.47 -2.04 12.17
CA GLN A 104 -13.36 -0.91 12.36
C GLN A 104 -13.67 -0.73 13.84
N ASP A 105 -14.14 -1.78 14.51
CA ASP A 105 -14.49 -1.76 15.93
C ASP A 105 -13.29 -1.44 16.81
N GLN A 106 -12.13 -2.04 16.51
CA GLN A 106 -10.91 -1.89 17.30
C GLN A 106 -10.24 -0.52 17.14
N ASN A 107 -10.46 0.16 16.01
CA ASN A 107 -9.75 1.39 15.67
C ASN A 107 -10.66 2.61 15.49
N GLY A 108 -11.97 2.47 15.68
CA GLY A 108 -12.95 3.55 15.57
C GLY A 108 -13.05 4.09 14.14
N LEU A 109 -13.11 3.19 13.15
CA LEU A 109 -13.20 3.57 11.73
C LEU A 109 -14.65 3.74 11.27
N GLY A 110 -14.86 4.38 10.12
CA GLY A 110 -16.17 4.53 9.51
C GLY A 110 -16.79 3.20 9.06
N PRO A 111 -18.08 3.21 8.69
CA PRO A 111 -18.81 2.00 8.30
C PRO A 111 -18.61 1.59 6.84
N ASP A 112 -17.95 2.42 6.02
CA ASP A 112 -17.77 2.16 4.59
C ASP A 112 -16.38 1.56 4.31
N PRO A 113 -16.29 0.25 4.01
CA PRO A 113 -15.02 -0.40 3.71
C PRO A 113 -14.38 0.04 2.38
N TYR A 114 -15.11 0.77 1.54
CA TYR A 114 -14.58 1.33 0.30
C TYR A 114 -14.05 2.76 0.46
N GLU A 115 -14.26 3.39 1.62
CA GLU A 115 -13.66 4.69 1.92
C GLU A 115 -12.13 4.53 1.99
N PRO A 116 -11.35 5.23 1.14
CA PRO A 116 -9.91 4.97 1.01
C PRO A 116 -9.10 5.16 2.28
N HIS A 117 -9.40 6.19 3.07
CA HIS A 117 -8.69 6.45 4.31
C HIS A 117 -8.91 5.29 5.30
N ASP A 118 -10.16 4.93 5.57
CA ASP A 118 -10.52 3.88 6.52
C ASP A 118 -10.06 2.50 6.06
N ASN A 119 -10.11 2.20 4.75
CA ASN A 119 -9.60 0.95 4.21
C ASN A 119 -8.07 0.82 4.39
N ILE A 120 -7.31 1.90 4.16
CA ILE A 120 -5.85 1.93 4.37
C ILE A 120 -5.51 1.80 5.85
N LEU A 121 -6.24 2.49 6.73
CA LEU A 121 -6.05 2.39 8.18
C LEU A 121 -6.35 0.97 8.67
N ALA A 122 -7.49 0.39 8.27
CA ALA A 122 -7.87 -0.98 8.62
C ALA A 122 -6.83 -1.99 8.12
N GLY A 123 -6.39 -1.88 6.86
CA GLY A 123 -5.44 -2.83 6.29
C GLY A 123 -4.07 -2.74 6.96
N THR A 124 -3.62 -1.53 7.31
CA THR A 124 -2.37 -1.34 8.04
C THR A 124 -2.45 -1.85 9.48
N ALA A 125 -3.59 -1.66 10.16
CA ALA A 125 -3.85 -2.25 11.47
C ALA A 125 -3.78 -3.78 11.41
N TYR A 126 -4.38 -4.37 10.38
CA TYR A 126 -4.37 -5.82 10.18
C TYR A 126 -2.96 -6.36 9.85
N ILE A 127 -2.17 -5.64 9.02
CA ILE A 127 -0.74 -5.93 8.84
C ILE A 127 -0.03 -5.98 10.18
N ARG A 128 -0.24 -4.98 11.05
CA ARG A 128 0.40 -4.93 12.36
C ARG A 128 0.05 -6.14 13.21
N GLN A 129 -1.23 -6.50 13.30
CA GLN A 129 -1.67 -7.67 14.07
C GLN A 129 -1.05 -8.97 13.56
N MET A 130 -1.01 -9.15 12.24
CA MET A 130 -0.41 -10.35 11.65
C MET A 130 1.11 -10.36 11.85
N TYR A 131 1.76 -9.20 11.79
CA TYR A 131 3.19 -9.08 12.06
C TYR A 131 3.53 -9.44 13.50
N ASP A 132 2.80 -8.92 14.48
CA ASP A 132 3.05 -9.22 15.89
C ASP A 132 2.92 -10.72 16.19
N ARG A 133 2.08 -11.43 15.43
CA ARG A 133 1.88 -12.88 15.59
C ARG A 133 2.88 -13.73 14.81
N TYR A 134 3.27 -13.31 13.61
CA TYR A 134 3.99 -14.18 12.65
C TYR A 134 5.33 -13.63 12.15
N GLY A 135 5.67 -12.38 12.46
CA GLY A 135 6.84 -11.69 11.93
C GLY A 135 6.79 -11.52 10.40
N ALA A 136 7.92 -11.11 9.81
CA ALA A 136 8.09 -11.06 8.36
C ALA A 136 8.82 -12.32 7.84
N PRO A 137 8.42 -12.88 6.68
CA PRO A 137 7.26 -12.49 5.86
C PRO A 137 5.96 -13.19 6.27
N GLY A 138 5.92 -13.88 7.41
CA GLY A 138 4.75 -14.65 7.87
C GLY A 138 3.45 -13.86 7.88
N PHE A 139 3.49 -12.56 8.21
CA PHE A 139 2.31 -11.71 8.19
C PHE A 139 1.62 -11.67 6.81
N LEU A 140 2.37 -11.71 5.70
CA LEU A 140 1.81 -11.70 4.34
C LEU A 140 1.02 -12.98 4.06
N ALA A 141 1.52 -14.13 4.54
CA ALA A 141 0.83 -15.40 4.39
C ALA A 141 -0.49 -15.40 5.19
N ALA A 142 -0.47 -14.87 6.41
CA ALA A 142 -1.68 -14.75 7.22
C ALA A 142 -2.66 -13.71 6.66
N TYR A 143 -2.16 -12.61 6.09
CA TYR A 143 -2.96 -11.58 5.45
C TYR A 143 -3.76 -12.15 4.27
N ASN A 144 -3.09 -12.87 3.37
CA ASN A 144 -3.72 -13.45 2.18
C ASN A 144 -4.53 -14.72 2.47
N ALA A 145 -3.99 -15.65 3.27
CA ALA A 145 -4.58 -16.98 3.43
C ALA A 145 -5.45 -17.14 4.69
N GLY A 146 -5.38 -16.17 5.60
CA GLY A 146 -5.96 -16.21 6.93
C GLY A 146 -5.01 -16.80 7.99
N PRO A 147 -5.06 -16.31 9.25
CA PRO A 147 -4.16 -16.73 10.33
C PRO A 147 -4.26 -18.22 10.66
N GLN A 148 -5.48 -18.77 10.68
CA GLN A 148 -5.70 -20.20 10.94
C GLN A 148 -4.98 -21.09 9.93
N ARG A 149 -4.95 -20.69 8.65
CA ARG A 149 -4.29 -21.48 7.61
C ARG A 149 -2.77 -21.43 7.76
N LEU A 150 -2.23 -20.29 8.20
CA LEU A 150 -0.81 -20.20 8.52
C LEU A 150 -0.46 -21.01 9.78
N ASP A 151 -1.32 -21.00 10.80
CA ASP A 151 -1.16 -21.83 11.99
C ASP A 151 -1.09 -23.32 11.61
N ASP A 152 -2.03 -23.80 10.79
CA ASP A 152 -2.04 -25.18 10.27
C ASP A 152 -0.72 -25.51 9.56
N TYR A 153 -0.23 -24.62 8.70
CA TYR A 153 1.06 -24.79 8.01
C TYR A 153 2.22 -24.91 9.00
N LEU A 154 2.31 -24.00 9.98
CA LEU A 154 3.41 -23.98 10.95
C LEU A 154 3.39 -25.17 11.92
N GLN A 155 2.19 -25.67 12.28
CA GLN A 155 2.05 -26.74 13.27
C GLN A 155 2.08 -28.14 12.66
N THR A 156 1.49 -28.29 11.47
CA THR A 156 1.24 -29.61 10.87
C THR A 156 1.98 -29.83 9.56
N GLY A 157 2.57 -28.79 8.98
CA GLY A 157 3.19 -28.84 7.65
C GLY A 157 2.18 -28.89 6.50
N ARG A 158 0.89 -28.63 6.76
CA ARG A 158 -0.14 -28.52 5.72
C ARG A 158 0.26 -27.45 4.70
N GLN A 159 0.28 -27.79 3.43
CA GLN A 159 0.70 -26.87 2.37
C GLN A 159 -0.18 -25.62 2.30
N LEU A 160 0.46 -24.47 2.08
CA LEU A 160 -0.22 -23.22 1.76
C LEU A 160 -0.82 -23.28 0.34
N PRO A 161 -1.92 -22.55 0.06
CA PRO A 161 -2.47 -22.44 -1.28
C PRO A 161 -1.44 -21.85 -2.26
N ASN A 162 -1.49 -22.28 -3.53
CA ASN A 162 -0.60 -21.75 -4.57
C ASN A 162 -0.73 -20.23 -4.72
N GLU A 163 -1.93 -19.69 -4.54
CA GLU A 163 -2.17 -18.24 -4.53
C GLU A 163 -1.33 -17.54 -3.45
N THR A 164 -1.32 -18.05 -2.22
CA THR A 164 -0.53 -17.50 -1.11
C THR A 164 0.96 -17.63 -1.35
N VAL A 165 1.41 -18.75 -1.93
CA VAL A 165 2.81 -18.94 -2.32
C VAL A 165 3.23 -17.89 -3.36
N ASN A 166 2.39 -17.65 -4.36
CA ASN A 166 2.63 -16.61 -5.37
C ASN A 166 2.61 -15.21 -4.75
N TYR A 167 1.67 -14.95 -3.84
CA TYR A 167 1.57 -13.70 -3.10
C TYR A 167 2.86 -13.40 -2.32
N LEU A 168 3.37 -14.39 -1.58
CA LEU A 168 4.64 -14.25 -0.86
C LEU A 168 5.80 -13.94 -1.82
N ALA A 169 5.90 -14.66 -2.94
CA ALA A 169 6.95 -14.43 -3.93
C ALA A 169 6.87 -13.05 -4.58
N SER A 170 5.67 -12.49 -4.76
CA SER A 170 5.46 -11.17 -5.34
C SER A 170 5.68 -10.02 -4.36
N VAL A 171 5.24 -10.17 -3.10
CA VAL A 171 5.23 -9.04 -2.14
C VAL A 171 6.49 -9.00 -1.27
N THR A 172 7.03 -10.16 -0.86
CA THR A 172 8.16 -10.21 0.09
C THR A 172 9.38 -9.41 -0.38
N PRO A 173 9.82 -9.49 -1.66
CA PRO A 173 10.96 -8.70 -2.14
C PRO A 173 10.78 -7.17 -2.03
N ASN A 174 9.53 -6.69 -1.93
CA ASN A 174 9.17 -5.28 -1.89
C ASN A 174 9.03 -4.72 -0.45
N LEU A 175 9.26 -5.55 0.58
CA LEU A 175 9.19 -5.12 1.99
C LEU A 175 10.40 -4.27 2.44
N GLY A 176 11.38 -4.03 1.57
CA GLY A 176 12.64 -3.41 1.94
C GLY A 176 13.50 -4.32 2.83
N SER A 177 14.54 -3.74 3.43
CA SER A 177 15.54 -4.44 4.26
C SER A 177 15.62 -3.93 5.70
N SER A 178 14.67 -3.07 6.11
CA SER A 178 14.61 -2.45 7.44
C SER A 178 14.30 -3.47 8.55
N VAL A 179 13.63 -4.56 8.20
CA VAL A 179 13.22 -5.64 9.11
C VAL A 179 13.72 -6.97 8.56
N ALA A 180 14.29 -7.81 9.42
CA ALA A 180 14.77 -9.12 9.03
C ALA A 180 13.61 -10.10 8.83
N LEU A 181 13.68 -10.86 7.75
CA LEU A 181 12.84 -12.03 7.53
C LEU A 181 13.21 -13.14 8.51
N SER A 182 12.24 -13.97 8.88
CA SER A 182 12.44 -15.06 9.84
C SER A 182 11.55 -16.25 9.53
N GLY A 183 11.89 -17.39 10.11
CA GLY A 183 11.11 -18.62 9.98
C GLY A 183 11.17 -19.26 8.59
N PRO A 184 10.34 -20.28 8.33
CA PRO A 184 10.40 -21.08 7.10
C PRO A 184 10.02 -20.30 5.84
N LEU A 185 9.27 -19.20 5.98
CA LEU A 185 8.85 -18.36 4.85
C LEU A 185 9.90 -17.32 4.44
N ALA A 186 11.03 -17.19 5.16
CA ALA A 186 12.11 -16.28 4.75
C ALA A 186 12.69 -16.59 3.36
N ALA A 187 12.50 -17.81 2.85
CA ALA A 187 12.91 -18.24 1.51
C ALA A 187 12.24 -17.46 0.37
N TYR A 188 11.17 -16.71 0.63
CA TYR A 188 10.51 -15.85 -0.37
C TYR A 188 11.15 -14.45 -0.49
N GLY A 189 12.18 -14.15 0.31
CA GLY A 189 12.90 -12.89 0.25
C GLY A 189 13.84 -12.75 -0.96
N ALA A 190 14.24 -11.50 -1.22
CA ALA A 190 15.33 -11.21 -2.16
C ALA A 190 16.70 -11.40 -1.49
N ASP A 191 17.76 -11.57 -2.29
CA ASP A 191 19.14 -11.71 -1.80
C ASP A 191 19.61 -10.52 -0.93
N THR A 192 18.97 -9.36 -1.06
CA THR A 192 19.29 -8.13 -0.31
C THR A 192 18.56 -8.01 1.03
N GLN A 193 17.65 -8.93 1.35
CA GLN A 193 16.90 -8.91 2.60
C GLN A 193 17.70 -9.50 3.76
N LEU A 194 17.59 -8.86 4.92
CA LEU A 194 18.14 -9.39 6.15
C LEU A 194 17.35 -10.63 6.57
N VAL A 195 18.03 -11.65 7.08
CA VAL A 195 17.40 -12.85 7.65
C VAL A 195 17.89 -13.03 9.08
N SER A 196 16.98 -13.30 10.00
CA SER A 196 17.24 -13.53 11.42
C SER A 196 16.63 -14.85 11.87
N ALA A 197 17.28 -15.49 12.86
CA ALA A 197 16.76 -16.71 13.48
C ALA A 197 15.48 -16.44 14.32
N THR A 198 15.29 -15.20 14.78
CA THR A 198 14.13 -14.78 15.57
C THR A 198 13.42 -13.60 14.90
N PRO A 199 12.07 -13.50 14.99
CA PRO A 199 11.33 -12.33 14.50
C PRO A 199 11.83 -11.04 15.15
N THR A 200 12.06 -10.01 14.34
CA THR A 200 12.41 -8.68 14.84
C THR A 200 11.17 -8.01 15.42
N PRO A 201 11.14 -7.52 16.65
CA PRO A 201 9.99 -6.76 17.14
C PRO A 201 9.86 -5.43 16.40
N LEU A 202 8.65 -5.06 15.96
CA LEU A 202 8.37 -3.68 15.56
C LEU A 202 8.13 -2.83 16.82
N PRO A 203 8.54 -1.54 16.82
CA PRO A 203 8.29 -0.66 17.96
C PRO A 203 6.80 -0.61 18.28
N VAL A 204 6.46 -0.47 19.57
CA VAL A 204 5.06 -0.35 20.00
C VAL A 204 4.47 0.91 19.37
N ALA A 205 3.27 0.79 18.78
CA ALA A 205 2.54 1.94 18.29
C ALA A 205 2.37 2.94 19.43
N MET A 206 2.86 4.16 19.24
CA MET A 206 2.59 5.24 20.18
C MET A 206 1.10 5.52 20.10
N ALA A 207 0.36 5.30 21.21
CA ALA A 207 -1.03 5.70 21.27
C ALA A 207 -1.11 7.17 20.87
N ALA A 208 -1.79 7.46 19.75
CA ALA A 208 -1.99 8.81 19.30
C ALA A 208 -2.64 9.57 20.45
N ALA A 209 -1.89 10.48 21.06
CA ALA A 209 -2.40 11.32 22.12
C ALA A 209 -3.67 11.99 21.61
N THR A 210 -4.78 11.74 22.28
CA THR A 210 -6.05 12.42 22.05
C THR A 210 -5.76 13.92 22.05
N GLN A 211 -5.86 14.56 20.89
CA GLN A 211 -5.80 16.02 20.83
C GLN A 211 -7.04 16.56 21.56
N PRO A 212 -6.88 17.57 22.43
CA PRO A 212 -7.96 18.13 23.24
C PRO A 212 -9.04 18.84 22.43
#